data_AF-K1TSH3-F1
#
_entry.id   AF-K1TSH3-F1
#
_cell.length_a   1.000
_cell.length_b   1.000
_cell.length_c   1.000
_cell.angle_alpha   90.00
_cell.angle_beta   90.00
_cell.angle_gamma   90.00
#
_symmetry.space_group_name_H-M   'P 1'
#
loop_
_entity.id
_entity.type
_entity.pdbx_description
1 polymer ?
#
loop_
_entity_poly.entity_id
_entity_poly.type
_entity_poly.pdbx_seq_one_letter_code
_entity_poly.pdbx_strand_id
1 'polypeptide(L)'
;EVNTKIESKTFKTKELAAGATFEVKFTCYYNGADFTITPSDLEFPYYSAIRPAFRYQGLDDDALLQTIIAEDSFMLDFMAAPGVYEYKNEGVYLPDTEYWVLIFGWAAGAPTTSIQKFPFRTSKPNIDPAACQFTVTHSDLTSRGMNISIEPSDDTVPYMFDLISEADYERYKADMKAYVTEYVGQDIDNLDNNRVCGQSGYSYTKVLEPGTKYYV
;
A
#
# COMPACT_ATOMS: atom_id res chain seq x y z
N GLU A 1 56.56 -8.75 16.89
CA GLU A 1 56.90 -7.72 15.89
C GLU A 1 56.40 -8.16 14.53
N VAL A 2 55.73 -7.27 13.79
CA VAL A 2 55.45 -7.50 12.37
C VAL A 2 56.79 -7.40 11.64
N ASN A 3 57.20 -8.49 11.01
CA ASN A 3 58.54 -8.70 10.42
C ASN A 3 58.55 -8.49 8.88
N THR A 4 57.47 -7.96 8.34
CA THR A 4 57.31 -7.64 6.91
C THR A 4 57.08 -6.14 6.73
N LYS A 5 57.59 -5.58 5.63
CA LYS A 5 57.25 -4.21 5.23
C LYS A 5 55.77 -4.16 4.84
N ILE A 6 55.07 -3.12 5.29
CA ILE A 6 53.73 -2.81 4.78
C ILE A 6 53.91 -2.37 3.33
N GLU A 7 53.37 -3.15 2.39
CA GLU A 7 53.17 -2.72 1.01
C GLU A 7 51.81 -2.04 0.88
N SER A 8 51.76 -0.92 0.14
CA SER A 8 50.52 -0.23 -0.19
C SER A 8 50.47 0.07 -1.69
N LYS A 9 49.28 -0.08 -2.27
CA LYS A 9 48.95 0.29 -3.66
C LYS A 9 47.60 0.98 -3.66
N THR A 10 47.45 2.00 -4.50
CA THR A 10 46.19 2.74 -4.66
C THR A 10 45.49 2.32 -5.96
N PHE A 11 44.16 2.41 -5.96
CA PHE A 11 43.31 2.31 -7.14
C PHE A 11 42.10 3.24 -6.95
N LYS A 12 41.42 3.60 -8.05
CA LYS A 12 40.19 4.39 -8.05
C LYS A 12 39.08 3.58 -8.74
N THR A 13 37.90 3.50 -8.13
CA THR A 13 36.71 2.92 -8.76
C THR A 13 36.12 3.87 -9.79
N LYS A 14 35.28 3.36 -10.70
CA LYS A 14 34.56 4.21 -11.65
C LYS A 14 33.58 5.12 -10.91
N GLU A 15 33.29 6.27 -11.50
CA GLU A 15 32.20 7.13 -11.05
C GLU A 15 30.87 6.58 -11.59
N LEU A 16 29.81 6.71 -10.80
CA LEU A 16 28.46 6.35 -11.23
C LEU A 16 27.97 7.31 -12.33
N ALA A 17 27.09 6.85 -13.21
CA ALA A 17 26.50 7.71 -14.22
C ALA A 17 25.73 8.87 -13.58
N ALA A 18 25.96 10.09 -14.08
CA ALA A 18 25.16 11.26 -13.71
C ALA A 18 23.80 11.17 -14.43
N GLY A 19 22.73 10.89 -13.68
CA GLY A 19 21.36 10.88 -14.21
C GLY A 19 20.98 9.60 -14.94
N ALA A 20 20.88 8.49 -14.21
CA ALA A 20 20.30 7.26 -14.75
C ALA A 20 18.84 7.46 -15.20
N THR A 21 18.50 6.89 -16.35
CA THR A 21 17.12 6.81 -16.84
C THR A 21 16.56 5.42 -16.52
N PHE A 22 15.24 5.32 -16.36
CA PHE A 22 14.57 4.07 -16.02
C PHE A 22 13.54 3.69 -17.09
N GLU A 23 13.51 2.42 -17.47
CA GLU A 23 12.39 1.82 -18.21
C GLU A 23 11.55 1.02 -17.22
N VAL A 24 10.23 1.22 -17.22
CA VAL A 24 9.30 0.46 -16.38
C VAL A 24 8.27 -0.25 -17.24
N LYS A 25 8.14 -1.57 -17.06
CA LYS A 25 7.15 -2.39 -17.77
C LYS A 25 6.11 -2.89 -16.80
N PHE A 26 4.84 -2.64 -17.09
CA PHE A 26 3.71 -2.99 -16.23
C PHE A 26 2.89 -4.15 -16.81
N THR A 27 2.38 -5.00 -15.93
CA THR A 27 1.23 -5.86 -16.18
C THR A 27 0.16 -5.51 -15.15
N CYS A 28 -0.91 -4.83 -15.58
CA CYS A 28 -1.94 -4.32 -14.68
C CYS A 28 -3.07 -5.33 -14.42
N TYR A 29 -3.53 -5.33 -13.18
CA TYR A 29 -4.66 -6.09 -12.66
C TYR A 29 -5.67 -5.13 -12.03
N TYR A 30 -6.85 -5.63 -11.67
CA TYR A 30 -7.85 -4.79 -10.99
C TYR A 30 -7.39 -4.40 -9.57
N ASN A 31 -6.54 -5.20 -8.93
CA ASN A 31 -6.05 -4.96 -7.56
C ASN A 31 -4.54 -4.73 -7.49
N GLY A 32 -3.91 -4.37 -8.60
CA GLY A 32 -2.54 -3.88 -8.60
C GLY A 32 -1.80 -4.10 -9.91
N ALA A 33 -0.49 -4.21 -9.87
CA ALA A 33 0.33 -4.45 -11.06
C ALA A 33 1.62 -5.18 -10.71
N ASP A 34 2.02 -6.10 -11.58
CA ASP A 34 3.42 -6.54 -11.63
C ASP A 34 4.21 -5.51 -12.43
N PHE A 35 5.46 -5.24 -12.04
CA PHE A 35 6.33 -4.45 -12.88
C PHE A 35 7.81 -4.78 -12.74
N THR A 36 8.56 -4.40 -13.76
CA THR A 36 10.03 -4.48 -13.78
C THR A 36 10.60 -3.10 -14.05
N ILE A 37 11.51 -2.65 -13.18
CA ILE A 37 12.32 -1.44 -13.36
C ILE A 37 13.68 -1.84 -13.90
N THR A 38 14.07 -1.29 -15.05
CA THR A 38 15.40 -1.47 -15.65
C THR A 38 16.12 -0.12 -15.68
N PRO A 39 17.15 0.11 -14.83
CA PRO A 39 17.96 1.30 -14.92
C PRO A 39 18.90 1.25 -16.14
N SER A 40 19.22 2.40 -16.73
CA SER A 40 20.21 2.50 -17.81
C SER A 40 21.63 2.17 -17.36
N ASP A 41 21.88 2.26 -16.05
CA ASP A 41 23.13 1.89 -15.40
C ASP A 41 22.82 0.88 -14.27
N LEU A 42 23.26 -0.37 -14.44
CA LEU A 42 23.01 -1.45 -13.49
C LEU A 42 23.80 -1.31 -12.18
N GLU A 43 24.77 -0.40 -12.10
CA GLU A 43 25.50 -0.10 -10.86
C GLU A 43 24.89 1.11 -10.12
N PHE A 44 23.94 1.82 -10.72
CA PHE A 44 23.33 3.02 -10.15
C PHE A 44 22.32 2.67 -9.04
N PRO A 45 22.53 3.08 -7.77
CA PRO A 45 21.61 2.81 -6.69
C PRO A 45 20.39 3.74 -6.75
N TYR A 46 19.20 3.15 -6.71
CA TYR A 46 17.94 3.89 -6.71
C TYR A 46 16.96 3.29 -5.73
N TYR A 47 16.02 4.13 -5.31
CA TYR A 47 14.86 3.74 -4.54
C TYR A 47 13.61 3.84 -5.42
N SER A 48 12.65 2.94 -5.20
CA SER A 48 11.34 3.01 -5.82
C SER A 48 10.22 2.82 -4.82
N ALA A 49 9.16 3.61 -4.95
CA ALA A 49 7.95 3.50 -4.15
C ALA A 49 6.70 3.51 -5.05
N ILE A 50 5.64 2.83 -4.61
CA ILE A 50 4.34 2.81 -5.29
C ILE A 50 3.39 3.65 -4.45
N ARG A 51 2.69 4.59 -5.08
CA ARG A 51 1.76 5.51 -4.41
C ARG A 51 0.50 5.75 -5.24
N PRO A 52 -0.69 5.84 -4.64
CA PRO A 52 -1.88 6.26 -5.37
C PRO A 52 -1.75 7.73 -5.79
N ALA A 53 -1.93 8.02 -7.07
CA ALA A 53 -1.70 9.34 -7.65
C ALA A 53 -2.53 10.43 -6.96
N PHE A 54 -3.77 10.11 -6.57
CA PHE A 54 -4.71 11.08 -6.01
C PHE A 54 -4.26 11.68 -4.66
N ARG A 55 -3.38 11.00 -3.90
CA ARG A 55 -2.85 11.51 -2.63
C ARG A 55 -1.81 12.61 -2.84
N TYR A 56 -1.16 12.60 -3.99
CA TYR A 56 -0.01 13.45 -4.29
C TYR A 56 -0.25 14.40 -5.47
N GLN A 57 -1.42 14.30 -6.13
CA GLN A 57 -1.83 15.18 -7.21
C GLN A 57 -1.94 16.62 -6.70
N GLY A 58 -0.96 17.46 -7.04
CA GLY A 58 -0.86 18.85 -6.57
C GLY A 58 0.50 19.21 -5.98
N LEU A 59 1.33 18.22 -5.64
CA LEU A 59 2.73 18.45 -5.32
C LEU A 59 3.55 18.57 -6.61
N ASP A 60 4.46 19.55 -6.63
CA ASP A 60 5.55 19.56 -7.60
C ASP A 60 6.57 18.44 -7.28
N ASP A 61 7.54 18.25 -8.17
CA ASP A 61 8.48 17.12 -8.07
C ASP A 61 9.39 17.23 -6.84
N ASP A 62 9.77 18.44 -6.44
CA ASP A 62 10.62 18.67 -5.26
C ASP A 62 9.82 18.41 -3.97
N ALA A 63 8.62 18.96 -3.87
CA ALA A 63 7.74 18.74 -2.73
C ALA A 63 7.34 17.26 -2.61
N LEU A 64 7.06 16.59 -3.73
CA LEU A 64 6.80 15.15 -3.76
C LEU A 64 8.03 14.36 -3.27
N LEU A 65 9.22 14.65 -3.79
CA LEU A 65 10.45 13.97 -3.37
C LEU A 65 10.67 14.13 -1.86
N GLN A 66 10.54 15.34 -1.32
CA GLN A 66 10.68 15.58 0.13
C GLN A 66 9.61 14.84 0.94
N THR A 67 8.38 14.76 0.42
CA THR A 67 7.29 14.01 1.07
C THR A 67 7.63 12.52 1.15
N ILE A 68 8.05 11.90 0.05
CA ILE A 68 8.44 10.48 0.03
C ILE A 68 9.65 10.23 0.94
N ILE A 69 10.63 11.14 0.95
CA ILE A 69 11.79 11.01 1.85
C ILE A 69 11.37 11.03 3.33
N ALA A 70 10.43 11.91 3.68
CA ALA A 70 9.93 12.00 5.06
C ALA A 70 9.08 10.77 5.45
N GLU A 71 8.24 10.27 4.55
CA GLU A 71 7.40 9.09 4.76
C GLU A 71 8.23 7.81 4.93
N ASP A 72 9.14 7.54 3.99
CA ASP A 72 9.87 6.28 3.94
C ASP A 72 11.12 6.29 4.84
N SER A 73 11.68 7.48 5.10
CA SER A 73 12.69 7.74 6.13
C SER A 73 13.84 6.72 6.10
N PHE A 74 14.06 6.00 7.21
CA PHE A 74 15.15 5.04 7.38
C PHE A 74 15.10 3.87 6.38
N MET A 75 13.95 3.60 5.75
CA MET A 75 13.83 2.52 4.76
C MET A 75 14.63 2.81 3.50
N LEU A 76 14.85 4.09 3.15
CA LEU A 76 15.53 4.50 1.92
C LEU A 76 16.96 3.94 1.85
N ASP A 77 17.72 4.10 2.94
CA ASP A 77 19.10 3.59 3.01
C ASP A 77 19.18 2.07 2.97
N PHE A 78 18.12 1.36 3.39
CA PHE A 78 18.06 -0.09 3.39
C PHE A 78 17.59 -0.67 2.04
N MET A 79 16.67 0.03 1.38
CA MET A 79 15.99 -0.45 0.18
C MET A 79 16.62 0.04 -1.12
N ALA A 80 17.38 1.15 -1.09
CA ALA A 80 18.05 1.64 -2.28
C ALA A 80 19.12 0.64 -2.74
N ALA A 81 18.96 0.14 -3.96
CA ALA A 81 19.83 -0.89 -4.52
C ALA A 81 20.05 -0.65 -6.02
N PRO A 82 21.20 -1.10 -6.56
CA PRO A 82 21.45 -1.07 -7.99
C PRO A 82 20.81 -2.27 -8.70
N GLY A 83 20.72 -2.21 -10.03
CA GLY A 83 20.29 -3.31 -10.87
C GLY A 83 18.79 -3.35 -11.19
N VAL A 84 18.34 -4.44 -11.79
CA VAL A 84 16.93 -4.62 -12.18
C VAL A 84 16.09 -4.94 -10.94
N TYR A 85 14.97 -4.25 -10.78
CA TYR A 85 14.00 -4.52 -9.71
C TYR A 85 12.72 -5.12 -10.29
N GLU A 86 12.27 -6.23 -9.71
CA GLU A 86 10.99 -6.87 -10.05
C GLU A 86 10.05 -6.78 -8.86
N TYR A 87 8.86 -6.23 -9.10
CA TYR A 87 7.77 -6.20 -8.14
C TYR A 87 6.69 -7.18 -8.57
N LYS A 88 6.19 -7.94 -7.59
CA LYS A 88 5.03 -8.83 -7.74
C LYS A 88 3.86 -8.25 -6.96
N ASN A 89 2.73 -8.16 -7.64
CA ASN A 89 1.50 -7.61 -7.10
C ASN A 89 1.07 -8.36 -5.83
N GLU A 90 0.82 -7.61 -4.76
CA GLU A 90 0.28 -8.12 -3.50
C GLU A 90 -1.25 -8.18 -3.49
N GLY A 91 -1.91 -7.60 -4.50
CA GLY A 91 -3.36 -7.67 -4.67
C GLY A 91 -4.16 -6.75 -3.75
N VAL A 92 -3.52 -5.67 -3.27
CA VAL A 92 -4.06 -4.77 -2.24
C VAL A 92 -4.46 -3.39 -2.77
N TYR A 93 -4.36 -3.14 -4.08
CA TYR A 93 -4.62 -1.82 -4.65
C TYR A 93 -6.10 -1.62 -5.00
N LEU A 94 -6.53 -0.36 -4.98
CA LEU A 94 -7.87 0.01 -5.42
C LEU A 94 -8.05 -0.26 -6.92
N PRO A 95 -9.22 -0.77 -7.35
CA PRO A 95 -9.54 -0.90 -8.76
C PRO A 95 -9.84 0.45 -9.40
N ASP A 96 -9.69 0.50 -10.73
CA ASP A 96 -9.85 1.70 -11.57
C ASP A 96 -9.17 2.96 -11.00
N THR A 97 -7.98 2.78 -10.40
CA THR A 97 -7.25 3.83 -9.69
C THR A 97 -5.88 4.02 -10.30
N GLU A 98 -5.48 5.28 -10.49
CA GLU A 98 -4.13 5.61 -10.97
C GLU A 98 -3.13 5.57 -9.81
N TYR A 99 -2.02 4.90 -10.05
CA TYR A 99 -0.86 4.82 -9.16
C TYR A 99 0.39 5.27 -9.92
N TRP A 100 1.38 5.73 -9.18
CA TRP A 100 2.70 6.04 -9.70
C TRP A 100 3.73 5.10 -9.09
N VAL A 101 4.58 4.52 -9.93
CA VAL A 101 5.90 4.05 -9.51
C VAL A 101 6.83 5.26 -9.54
N LEU A 102 7.21 5.70 -8.36
CA LEU A 102 8.11 6.82 -8.12
C LEU A 102 9.53 6.29 -8.00
N ILE A 103 10.47 6.86 -8.76
CA ILE A 103 11.87 6.40 -8.80
C ILE A 103 12.82 7.57 -8.65
N PHE A 104 13.81 7.45 -7.78
CA PHE A 104 14.92 8.42 -7.67
C PHE A 104 16.19 7.74 -7.20
N GLY A 105 17.34 8.30 -7.59
CA GLY A 105 18.63 7.86 -7.08
C GLY A 105 18.80 8.18 -5.60
N TRP A 106 19.41 7.28 -4.85
CA TRP A 106 19.66 7.46 -3.42
C TRP A 106 21.05 6.93 -3.05
N ALA A 107 21.85 7.77 -2.40
CA ALA A 107 23.15 7.37 -1.89
C ALA A 107 23.58 8.27 -0.71
N ALA A 108 24.24 7.65 0.27
CA ALA A 108 24.80 8.36 1.43
C ALA A 108 23.78 9.24 2.18
N GLY A 109 22.54 8.75 2.35
CA GLY A 109 21.49 9.45 3.09
C GLY A 109 20.86 10.64 2.36
N ALA A 110 21.05 10.75 1.03
CA ALA A 110 20.50 11.86 0.24
C ALA A 110 20.05 11.41 -1.16
N PRO A 111 19.06 12.11 -1.75
CA PRO A 111 18.67 11.89 -3.14
C PRO A 111 19.78 12.35 -4.08
N THR A 112 20.07 11.56 -5.11
CA THR A 112 21.09 11.88 -6.14
C THR A 112 20.47 12.33 -7.46
N THR A 113 19.15 12.23 -7.60
CA THR A 113 18.37 12.70 -8.76
C THR A 113 17.04 13.30 -8.33
N SER A 114 16.39 14.04 -9.22
CA SER A 114 14.96 14.34 -9.11
C SER A 114 14.12 13.07 -9.17
N ILE A 115 12.88 13.15 -8.68
CA ILE A 115 11.91 12.05 -8.73
C ILE A 115 11.32 11.89 -10.14
N GLN A 116 11.27 10.65 -10.63
CA GLN A 116 10.64 10.28 -11.89
C GLN A 116 9.33 9.54 -11.58
N LYS A 117 8.28 9.81 -12.37
CA LYS A 117 6.93 9.25 -12.17
C LYS A 117 6.58 8.34 -13.35
N PHE A 118 6.25 7.09 -13.05
CA PHE A 118 5.78 6.12 -14.04
C PHE A 118 4.34 5.73 -13.70
N PRO A 119 3.34 6.32 -14.37
CA PRO A 119 1.94 6.05 -14.06
C PRO A 119 1.50 4.69 -14.59
N PHE A 120 0.70 4.00 -13.79
CA PHE A 120 -0.13 2.88 -14.23
C PHE A 120 -1.52 3.02 -13.61
N ARG A 121 -2.51 2.38 -14.24
CA ARG A 121 -3.88 2.33 -13.72
C ARG A 121 -4.27 0.89 -13.51
N THR A 122 -4.84 0.59 -12.35
CA THR A 122 -5.47 -0.70 -12.08
C THR A 122 -6.70 -0.87 -12.97
N SER A 123 -7.00 -2.10 -13.34
CA SER A 123 -8.18 -2.43 -14.14
C SER A 123 -9.47 -2.18 -13.37
N LYS A 124 -10.58 -2.05 -14.10
CA LYS A 124 -11.91 -2.02 -13.49
C LYS A 124 -12.23 -3.37 -12.82
N PRO A 125 -13.07 -3.39 -11.77
CA PRO A 125 -13.53 -4.65 -11.20
C PRO A 125 -14.35 -5.44 -12.24
N ASN A 126 -14.42 -6.77 -12.07
CA ASN A 126 -15.11 -7.66 -13.01
C ASN A 126 -16.63 -7.47 -13.00
N ILE A 127 -17.17 -6.97 -11.88
CA ILE A 127 -18.56 -6.56 -11.74
C ILE A 127 -18.67 -5.12 -11.22
N ASP A 128 -19.81 -4.49 -11.44
CA ASP A 128 -20.17 -3.25 -10.75
C ASP A 128 -20.14 -3.50 -9.23
N PRO A 129 -19.36 -2.75 -8.43
CA PRO A 129 -19.37 -2.89 -6.98
C PRO A 129 -20.77 -2.82 -6.36
N ALA A 130 -21.70 -2.07 -6.97
CA ALA A 130 -23.08 -1.99 -6.51
C ALA A 130 -23.89 -3.28 -6.74
N ALA A 131 -23.41 -4.18 -7.60
CA ALA A 131 -23.98 -5.50 -7.83
C ALA A 131 -23.39 -6.58 -6.92
N CYS A 132 -22.31 -6.28 -6.18
CA CYS A 132 -21.71 -7.22 -5.25
C CYS A 132 -22.64 -7.46 -4.05
N GLN A 133 -22.93 -8.72 -3.77
CA GLN A 133 -23.71 -9.14 -2.61
C GLN A 133 -22.79 -9.78 -1.58
N PHE A 134 -23.12 -9.65 -0.31
CA PHE A 134 -22.32 -10.19 0.79
C PHE A 134 -23.12 -11.23 1.56
N THR A 135 -22.54 -12.41 1.75
CA THR A 135 -23.07 -13.43 2.66
C THR A 135 -22.35 -13.31 3.99
N VAL A 136 -23.11 -13.06 5.06
CA VAL A 136 -22.57 -12.93 6.42
C VAL A 136 -22.90 -14.18 7.21
N THR A 137 -21.87 -14.80 7.77
CA THR A 137 -22.00 -15.96 8.66
C THR A 137 -21.33 -15.69 10.00
N HIS A 138 -21.83 -16.32 11.06
CA HIS A 138 -21.24 -16.22 12.39
C HIS A 138 -21.16 -17.60 13.05
N SER A 139 -20.17 -17.79 13.91
CA SER A 139 -19.98 -19.02 14.69
C SER A 139 -19.46 -18.70 16.10
N ASP A 140 -19.43 -19.74 16.95
CA ASP A 140 -18.79 -19.68 18.28
C ASP A 140 -19.31 -18.54 19.17
N LEU A 141 -20.62 -18.30 19.13
CA LEU A 141 -21.27 -17.25 19.90
C LEU A 141 -21.14 -17.53 21.41
N THR A 142 -20.60 -16.56 22.13
CA THR A 142 -20.48 -16.54 23.59
C THR A 142 -21.11 -15.27 24.14
N SER A 143 -21.13 -15.12 25.47
CA SER A 143 -21.64 -13.89 26.10
C SER A 143 -20.84 -12.63 25.75
N ARG A 144 -19.59 -12.77 25.26
CA ARG A 144 -18.70 -11.63 24.97
C ARG A 144 -17.86 -11.82 23.69
N GLY A 145 -18.32 -12.63 22.75
CA GLY A 145 -17.53 -12.95 21.57
C GLY A 145 -18.24 -13.80 20.54
N MET A 146 -17.75 -13.75 19.31
CA MET A 146 -18.15 -14.58 18.17
C MET A 146 -17.07 -14.53 17.09
N ASN A 147 -17.13 -15.47 16.15
CA ASN A 147 -16.42 -15.36 14.88
C ASN A 147 -17.41 -14.87 13.81
N ILE A 148 -16.98 -13.96 12.95
CA ILE A 148 -17.72 -13.53 11.77
C ILE A 148 -16.95 -13.86 10.50
N SER A 149 -17.66 -14.24 9.44
CA SER A 149 -17.11 -14.34 8.10
C SER A 149 -18.05 -13.70 7.08
N ILE A 150 -17.46 -12.90 6.19
CA ILE A 150 -18.10 -12.19 5.09
C ILE A 150 -17.56 -12.79 3.80
N GLU A 151 -18.45 -13.29 2.97
CA GLU A 151 -18.13 -13.81 1.64
C GLU A 151 -18.76 -12.90 0.58
N PRO A 152 -17.96 -12.16 -0.21
CA PRO A 152 -18.48 -11.40 -1.33
C PRO A 152 -18.89 -12.34 -2.47
N SER A 153 -19.89 -11.95 -3.26
CA SER A 153 -20.27 -12.69 -4.47
C SER A 153 -19.22 -12.63 -5.58
N ASP A 154 -18.26 -11.70 -5.47
CA ASP A 154 -17.08 -11.58 -6.32
C ASP A 154 -15.88 -11.20 -5.45
N ASP A 155 -14.91 -12.12 -5.36
CA ASP A 155 -13.69 -11.96 -4.56
C ASP A 155 -12.79 -10.79 -5.02
N THR A 156 -13.08 -10.20 -6.19
CA THR A 156 -12.34 -9.05 -6.73
C THR A 156 -12.89 -7.70 -6.27
N VAL A 157 -14.05 -7.66 -5.63
CA VAL A 157 -14.63 -6.40 -5.14
C VAL A 157 -14.06 -6.08 -3.76
N PRO A 158 -13.31 -4.97 -3.59
CA PRO A 158 -12.83 -4.56 -2.28
C PRO A 158 -13.99 -4.09 -1.42
N TYR A 159 -13.98 -4.49 -0.16
CA TYR A 159 -14.99 -4.11 0.81
C TYR A 159 -14.39 -3.89 2.19
N MET A 160 -15.21 -3.32 3.06
CA MET A 160 -14.95 -3.16 4.48
C MET A 160 -16.21 -3.55 5.22
N PHE A 161 -16.05 -4.04 6.44
CA PHE A 161 -17.17 -4.36 7.31
C PHE A 161 -16.81 -3.97 8.74
N ASP A 162 -17.83 -3.73 9.54
CA ASP A 162 -17.71 -3.46 10.97
C ASP A 162 -18.82 -4.21 11.71
N LEU A 163 -18.74 -4.27 13.03
CA LEU A 163 -19.77 -4.84 13.88
C LEU A 163 -20.38 -3.75 14.75
N ILE A 164 -21.60 -3.33 14.40
CA ILE A 164 -22.30 -2.18 14.98
C ILE A 164 -23.28 -2.65 16.05
N SER A 165 -23.23 -2.07 17.25
CA SER A 165 -24.22 -2.38 18.31
C SER A 165 -25.64 -1.97 17.90
N GLU A 166 -26.69 -2.61 18.42
CA GLU A 166 -28.08 -2.23 18.11
C GLU A 166 -28.37 -0.77 18.47
N ALA A 167 -27.78 -0.24 19.55
CA ALA A 167 -27.95 1.15 19.94
C ALA A 167 -27.36 2.11 18.89
N ASP A 168 -26.16 1.83 18.40
CA ASP A 168 -25.50 2.65 17.38
C ASP A 168 -26.19 2.49 16.02
N TYR A 169 -26.53 1.25 15.64
CA TYR A 169 -27.27 1.00 14.41
C TYR A 169 -28.58 1.79 14.40
N GLU A 170 -29.38 1.72 15.46
CA GLU A 170 -30.63 2.46 15.57
C GLU A 170 -30.44 3.98 15.51
N ARG A 171 -29.34 4.50 16.07
CA ARG A 171 -28.96 5.91 16.00
C ARG A 171 -28.62 6.36 14.59
N TYR A 172 -27.88 5.56 13.82
CA TYR A 172 -27.35 5.95 12.51
C TYR A 172 -28.14 5.40 11.32
N LYS A 173 -29.08 4.45 11.48
CA LYS A 173 -29.67 3.70 10.34
C LYS A 173 -30.35 4.57 9.27
N ALA A 174 -30.76 5.79 9.63
CA ALA A 174 -31.31 6.74 8.66
C ALA A 174 -30.23 7.41 7.79
N ASP A 175 -28.99 7.46 8.28
CA ASP A 175 -27.81 7.98 7.57
C ASP A 175 -26.53 7.25 8.01
N MET A 176 -26.31 6.07 7.46
CA MET A 176 -25.09 5.28 7.73
C MET A 176 -23.82 6.00 7.26
N LYS A 177 -23.91 7.00 6.38
CA LYS A 177 -22.74 7.81 6.02
C LYS A 177 -22.25 8.66 7.19
N ALA A 178 -23.14 9.06 8.10
CA ALA A 178 -22.75 9.75 9.33
C ALA A 178 -21.96 8.82 10.27
N TYR A 179 -22.37 7.54 10.40
CA TYR A 179 -21.59 6.54 11.15
C TYR A 179 -20.20 6.38 10.56
N VAL A 180 -20.13 6.16 9.23
CA VAL A 180 -18.87 6.07 8.52
C VAL A 180 -18.06 7.34 8.73
N THR A 181 -18.62 8.54 8.56
CA THR A 181 -17.86 9.80 8.71
C THR A 181 -17.34 10.01 10.13
N GLU A 182 -18.11 9.65 11.16
CA GLU A 182 -17.69 9.77 12.56
C GLU A 182 -16.56 8.77 12.90
N TYR A 183 -16.61 7.57 12.34
CA TYR A 183 -15.58 6.54 12.51
C TYR A 183 -14.34 6.79 11.63
N VAL A 184 -14.54 7.27 10.40
CA VAL A 184 -13.52 7.58 9.38
C VAL A 184 -12.80 8.89 9.66
N GLY A 185 -13.50 9.88 10.23
CA GLY A 185 -12.93 11.20 10.53
C GLY A 185 -11.81 11.15 11.56
N GLN A 186 -11.69 10.05 12.32
CA GLN A 186 -10.61 9.82 13.27
C GLN A 186 -9.33 9.30 12.60
N ASP A 187 -9.41 8.60 11.46
CA ASP A 187 -8.24 7.97 10.83
C ASP A 187 -8.50 7.53 9.37
N ILE A 188 -8.53 8.49 8.44
CA ILE A 188 -8.72 8.23 7.01
C ILE A 188 -7.58 7.39 6.41
N ASP A 189 -6.41 7.38 7.06
CA ASP A 189 -5.26 6.57 6.64
C ASP A 189 -5.44 5.09 7.02
N ASN A 190 -6.14 4.78 8.12
CA ASN A 190 -6.51 3.40 8.47
C ASN A 190 -7.55 2.79 7.52
N LEU A 191 -8.37 3.61 6.86
CA LEU A 191 -9.39 3.10 5.93
C LEU A 191 -8.77 2.30 4.79
N ASP A 192 -7.66 2.77 4.23
CA ASP A 192 -6.98 2.07 3.15
C ASP A 192 -6.38 0.73 3.66
N ASN A 193 -5.95 0.68 4.92
CA ASN A 193 -5.37 -0.53 5.55
C ASN A 193 -6.41 -1.59 5.93
N ASN A 194 -7.67 -1.20 6.18
CA ASN A 194 -8.73 -2.10 6.64
C ASN A 194 -9.56 -2.70 5.49
N ARG A 195 -9.20 -2.41 4.23
CA ARG A 195 -9.86 -3.01 3.06
C ARG A 195 -9.44 -4.45 2.86
N VAL A 196 -10.39 -5.26 2.45
CA VAL A 196 -10.19 -6.67 2.13
C VAL A 196 -10.85 -7.02 0.80
N CYS A 197 -10.30 -8.04 0.15
CA CYS A 197 -10.87 -8.70 -1.03
C CYS A 197 -11.00 -10.20 -0.71
N GLY A 198 -11.92 -10.87 -1.39
CA GLY A 198 -12.25 -12.27 -1.11
C GLY A 198 -12.90 -12.48 0.26
N GLN A 199 -13.13 -13.74 0.64
CA GLN A 199 -13.71 -14.06 1.93
C GLN A 199 -12.81 -13.59 3.09
N SER A 200 -13.38 -12.83 4.02
CA SER A 200 -12.66 -12.28 5.18
C SER A 200 -13.53 -12.29 6.44
N GLY A 201 -12.94 -12.03 7.61
CA GLY A 201 -13.65 -12.15 8.89
C GLY A 201 -12.79 -11.82 10.10
N TYR A 202 -13.43 -11.63 11.26
CA TYR A 202 -12.77 -11.35 12.53
C TYR A 202 -13.26 -12.28 13.65
N SER A 203 -12.36 -12.53 14.60
CA SER A 203 -12.68 -13.21 15.86
C SER A 203 -12.78 -12.19 16.98
N TYR A 204 -14.00 -11.93 17.45
CA TYR A 204 -14.25 -11.06 18.60
C TYR A 204 -14.17 -11.88 19.88
N THR A 205 -13.19 -11.60 20.74
CA THR A 205 -13.00 -12.33 22.00
C THR A 205 -12.97 -11.37 23.19
N LYS A 206 -13.96 -11.50 24.08
CA LYS A 206 -14.12 -10.69 25.32
C LYS A 206 -14.37 -9.20 25.11
N VAL A 207 -14.75 -8.80 23.90
CA VAL A 207 -14.97 -7.39 23.52
C VAL A 207 -16.43 -7.05 23.29
N LEU A 208 -17.31 -8.05 23.13
CA LEU A 208 -18.74 -7.80 22.93
C LEU A 208 -19.45 -7.62 24.27
N GLU A 209 -20.48 -6.77 24.28
CA GLU A 209 -21.38 -6.60 25.41
C GLU A 209 -22.43 -7.73 25.50
N PRO A 210 -22.59 -8.37 26.67
CA PRO A 210 -23.56 -9.43 26.90
C PRO A 210 -25.01 -8.98 26.63
N GLY A 211 -25.78 -9.86 25.98
CA GLY A 211 -27.20 -9.61 25.71
C GLY A 211 -27.47 -8.49 24.69
N THR A 212 -26.43 -7.98 24.03
CA THR A 212 -26.54 -6.92 23.01
C THR A 212 -26.65 -7.56 21.63
N LYS A 213 -27.56 -7.05 20.79
CA LYS A 213 -27.62 -7.42 19.37
C LYS A 213 -26.62 -6.58 18.58
N TYR A 214 -26.08 -7.16 17.52
CA TYR A 214 -25.15 -6.49 16.61
C TYR A 214 -25.60 -6.64 15.16
N TYR A 215 -25.21 -5.66 14.35
CA TYR A 215 -25.41 -5.56 12.92
C TYR A 215 -24.05 -5.49 12.22
N VAL A 216 -24.02 -5.87 10.95
CA VAL A 216 -22.82 -5.89 10.08
C VAL A 216 -23.12 -5.08 8.84
#